data_AF-A0A084QEI7-F1
#
_entry.id   AF-A0A084QEI7-F1
#
_cell.length_a   1.000
_cell.length_b   1.000
_cell.length_c   1.000
_cell.angle_alpha   90.00
_cell.angle_beta   90.00
_cell.angle_gamma   90.00
#
_symmetry.space_group_name_H-M   'P 1'
#
loop_
_entity.id
_entity.type
_entity.pdbx_description
1 polymer ?
#
loop_
_entity_poly.entity_id
_entity_poly.type
_entity_poly.pdbx_seq_one_letter_code
_entity_poly.pdbx_strand_id
1 'polypeptide(L)'
;MVKKQSSSKQKPSKPKQSASTSETSTALDRVPQLSPKEQQRLLDIFSQAFGQVLSAENFAGLLQEIKQALYNRDFATAFGREDYLEAYAARWSPTRALAYASAFLHIKDHIISNVVTTPDPGSGDGGSLKMLCVGGCAAEQLAFASYLHETSYTGRLTLLDSAPWCKVVSHLQSGITSAPALSKYASAATKSSNVALLDPAALSVNFVQEDVLALDQKQLVELAGTEPLLVTLLFTLNELYTYGGLAKTTKLLRQLGQALPNGSLLLVVDSPGSYSEVAVGQEKKRYPMAWLLDHTLQETKDIEYSWKKLESHDSIWFRLPEGLVYPIPLENMRYQMHLYRLLQTPS
;
A
#
# COMPACT_ATOMS: atom_id res chain seq x y z
N MET A 1 -56.63 28.93 -55.86
CA MET A 1 -55.24 29.25 -55.50
C MET A 1 -54.83 28.48 -54.24
N VAL A 2 -53.98 27.48 -54.47
CA VAL A 2 -52.89 26.97 -53.61
C VAL A 2 -53.21 26.65 -52.14
N LYS A 3 -53.67 25.41 -51.88
CA LYS A 3 -53.53 24.73 -50.58
C LYS A 3 -52.05 24.37 -50.37
N LYS A 4 -51.43 24.91 -49.33
CA LYS A 4 -50.06 24.60 -48.90
C LYS A 4 -49.94 23.13 -48.47
N GLN A 5 -48.96 22.44 -49.06
CA GLN A 5 -48.55 21.08 -48.73
C GLN A 5 -47.96 20.99 -47.32
N SER A 6 -48.45 20.02 -46.55
CA SER A 6 -47.87 19.55 -45.29
C SER A 6 -46.72 18.58 -45.59
N SER A 7 -45.49 18.96 -45.25
CA SER A 7 -44.32 18.09 -45.33
C SER A 7 -44.22 17.20 -44.10
N SER A 8 -44.34 15.88 -44.30
CA SER A 8 -43.99 14.87 -43.31
C SER A 8 -42.47 14.80 -43.18
N LYS A 9 -41.93 15.01 -41.97
CA LYS A 9 -40.53 14.68 -41.64
C LYS A 9 -40.47 13.56 -40.60
N GLN A 10 -39.74 12.51 -40.98
CA GLN A 10 -39.45 11.30 -40.22
C GLN A 10 -38.67 11.59 -38.92
N LYS A 11 -38.87 10.72 -37.92
CA LYS A 11 -38.10 10.64 -36.66
C LYS A 11 -36.60 10.38 -36.93
N PRO A 12 -35.69 11.02 -36.19
CA PRO A 12 -34.36 10.47 -35.94
C PRO A 12 -34.36 9.63 -34.66
N SER A 13 -33.96 8.37 -34.83
CA SER A 13 -33.70 7.36 -33.82
C SER A 13 -32.53 7.70 -32.89
N LYS A 14 -32.64 7.25 -31.63
CA LYS A 14 -31.59 7.25 -30.59
C LYS A 14 -30.22 6.81 -31.15
N PRO A 15 -29.10 7.45 -30.76
CA PRO A 15 -27.78 6.99 -31.17
C PRO A 15 -27.50 5.60 -30.60
N LYS A 16 -27.19 4.67 -31.51
CA LYS A 16 -26.73 3.31 -31.23
C LYS A 16 -25.36 3.37 -30.56
N GLN A 17 -25.22 2.61 -29.48
CA GLN A 17 -23.93 2.16 -28.95
C GLN A 17 -23.15 1.49 -30.08
N SER A 18 -22.00 2.07 -30.43
CA SER A 18 -20.98 1.38 -31.19
C SER A 18 -20.31 0.36 -30.26
N ALA A 19 -20.61 -0.91 -30.47
CA ALA A 19 -19.75 -1.99 -30.02
C ALA A 19 -18.43 -1.86 -30.80
N SER A 20 -17.40 -1.31 -30.15
CA SER A 20 -16.02 -1.50 -30.59
C SER A 20 -15.46 -2.70 -29.86
N THR A 21 -15.40 -3.78 -30.61
CA THR A 21 -14.55 -4.97 -30.50
C THR A 21 -13.48 -4.92 -29.41
N SER A 22 -13.58 -5.91 -28.53
CA SER A 22 -12.48 -6.49 -27.77
C SER A 22 -11.22 -6.68 -28.60
N GLU A 23 -10.08 -6.63 -27.92
CA GLU A 23 -8.71 -6.95 -28.37
C GLU A 23 -7.79 -5.75 -28.65
N THR A 24 -7.33 -5.12 -27.56
CA THR A 24 -5.88 -4.87 -27.32
C THR A 24 -5.67 -4.38 -25.88
N SER A 25 -5.66 -5.29 -24.89
CA SER A 25 -4.95 -4.99 -23.64
C SER A 25 -3.46 -5.16 -23.94
N THR A 26 -2.83 -4.09 -24.41
CA THR A 26 -1.42 -4.04 -24.74
C THR A 26 -0.58 -4.44 -23.52
N ALA A 27 0.58 -5.05 -23.77
CA ALA A 27 1.53 -5.56 -22.78
C ALA A 27 2.09 -4.52 -21.77
N LEU A 28 1.60 -3.28 -21.81
CA LEU A 28 2.05 -2.13 -21.02
C LEU A 28 1.44 -2.06 -19.61
N ASP A 29 0.40 -2.86 -19.31
CA ASP A 29 -0.32 -2.84 -18.02
C ASP A 29 0.01 -4.03 -17.09
N ARG A 30 0.95 -4.92 -17.45
CA ARG A 30 1.29 -6.09 -16.63
C ARG A 30 2.34 -5.73 -15.58
N VAL A 31 1.86 -5.29 -14.42
CA VAL A 31 2.70 -5.18 -13.21
C VAL A 31 3.26 -6.57 -12.87
N PRO A 32 4.54 -6.69 -12.50
CA PRO A 32 5.11 -7.95 -12.01
C PRO A 32 4.24 -8.54 -10.90
N GLN A 33 4.01 -9.85 -10.95
CA GLN A 33 3.26 -10.57 -9.93
C GLN A 33 4.06 -11.73 -9.38
N LEU A 34 3.89 -11.97 -8.08
CA LEU A 34 4.33 -13.20 -7.42
C LEU A 34 3.72 -14.42 -8.11
N SER A 35 4.41 -15.56 -8.04
CA SER A 35 3.82 -16.81 -8.50
C SER A 35 2.52 -17.12 -7.72
N PRO A 36 1.53 -17.82 -8.30
CA PRO A 36 0.31 -18.18 -7.58
C PRO A 36 0.57 -18.91 -6.26
N LYS A 37 1.64 -19.71 -6.20
CA LYS A 37 2.09 -20.40 -4.98
C LYS A 37 2.51 -19.41 -3.89
N GLU A 38 3.32 -18.42 -4.23
CA GLU A 38 3.75 -17.41 -3.25
C GLU A 38 2.61 -16.49 -2.86
N GLN A 39 1.70 -16.14 -3.78
CA GLN A 39 0.47 -15.43 -3.43
C GLN A 39 -0.38 -16.21 -2.42
N GLN A 40 -0.60 -17.51 -2.67
CA GLN A 40 -1.33 -18.36 -1.74
C GLN A 40 -0.65 -18.44 -0.38
N ARG A 41 0.69 -18.51 -0.34
CA ARG A 41 1.45 -18.52 0.91
C ARG A 41 1.19 -17.26 1.75
N LEU A 42 1.12 -16.08 1.15
CA LEU A 42 0.79 -14.85 1.87
C LEU A 42 -0.66 -14.87 2.40
N LEU A 43 -1.60 -15.40 1.61
CA LEU A 43 -2.99 -15.57 2.06
C LEU A 43 -3.12 -16.57 3.22
N ASP A 44 -2.33 -17.65 3.18
CA ASP A 44 -2.30 -18.65 4.25
C ASP A 44 -1.78 -18.05 5.55
N ILE A 45 -0.78 -17.16 5.50
CA ILE A 45 -0.28 -16.43 6.68
C ILE A 45 -1.39 -15.58 7.30
N PHE A 46 -2.15 -14.82 6.50
CA PHE A 46 -3.30 -14.07 7.01
C PHE A 46 -4.38 -15.00 7.60
N SER A 47 -4.72 -16.07 6.88
CA SER A 47 -5.74 -17.04 7.30
C SER A 47 -5.39 -17.70 8.63
N GLN A 48 -4.11 -18.04 8.83
CA GLN A 48 -3.62 -18.62 10.09
C GLN A 48 -3.57 -17.58 11.21
N ALA A 49 -3.00 -16.40 10.94
CA ALA A 49 -2.87 -15.32 11.92
C ALA A 49 -4.23 -14.84 12.46
N PHE A 50 -5.26 -14.82 11.61
CA PHE A 50 -6.59 -14.32 11.95
C PHE A 50 -7.66 -15.41 11.92
N GLY A 51 -7.29 -16.69 12.02
CA GLY A 51 -8.24 -17.81 11.91
C GLY A 51 -9.36 -17.76 12.94
N GLN A 52 -9.07 -17.35 14.18
CA GLN A 52 -10.09 -17.14 15.23
C GLN A 52 -11.04 -16.01 14.89
N VAL A 53 -10.54 -14.92 14.31
CA VAL A 53 -11.33 -13.75 13.91
C VAL A 53 -12.24 -14.10 12.73
N LEU A 54 -11.68 -14.77 11.72
CA LEU A 54 -12.40 -15.21 10.52
C LEU A 54 -13.51 -16.23 10.82
N SER A 55 -13.36 -17.01 11.88
CA SER A 55 -14.35 -18.03 12.31
C SER A 55 -15.31 -17.53 13.39
N ALA A 56 -15.14 -16.31 13.90
CA ALA A 56 -16.01 -15.75 14.94
C ALA A 56 -17.43 -15.50 14.42
N GLU A 57 -18.45 -15.87 15.21
CA GLU A 57 -19.86 -15.70 14.83
C GLU A 57 -20.23 -14.24 14.54
N ASN A 58 -19.60 -13.30 15.24
CA ASN A 58 -19.85 -11.86 15.09
C ASN A 58 -18.98 -11.18 14.00
N PHE A 59 -18.14 -11.93 13.28
CA PHE A 59 -17.20 -11.35 12.30
C PHE A 59 -17.91 -10.50 11.25
N ALA A 60 -19.04 -10.97 10.71
CA ALA A 60 -19.82 -10.22 9.73
C ALA A 60 -20.37 -8.89 10.31
N GLY A 61 -20.78 -8.88 11.58
CA GLY A 61 -21.25 -7.68 12.27
C GLY A 61 -20.12 -6.65 12.45
N LEU A 62 -18.95 -7.10 12.92
CA LEU A 62 -17.76 -6.26 13.02
C LEU A 62 -17.38 -5.64 11.66
N LEU A 63 -17.40 -6.42 10.57
CA LEU A 63 -17.12 -5.89 9.24
C LEU A 63 -18.14 -4.83 8.79
N GLN A 64 -19.41 -4.95 9.17
CA GLN A 64 -20.41 -3.93 8.84
C GLN A 64 -20.16 -2.64 9.61
N GLU A 65 -19.83 -2.71 10.90
CA GLU A 65 -19.48 -1.55 11.73
C GLU A 65 -18.27 -0.81 11.16
N ILE A 66 -17.19 -1.54 10.83
CA ILE A 66 -15.98 -0.98 10.23
C ILE A 66 -16.30 -0.33 8.88
N LYS A 67 -17.04 -1.03 8.00
CA LYS A 67 -17.46 -0.47 6.70
C LYS A 67 -18.24 0.82 6.84
N GLN A 68 -19.14 0.89 7.83
CA GLN A 68 -19.95 2.07 8.06
C GLN A 68 -19.09 3.25 8.56
N ALA A 69 -18.14 2.99 9.46
CA ALA A 69 -17.19 4.00 9.93
C ALA A 69 -16.31 4.52 8.77
N LEU A 70 -15.76 3.63 7.94
CA LEU A 70 -14.96 3.99 6.76
C LEU A 70 -15.78 4.78 5.73
N TYR A 71 -17.03 4.39 5.48
CA TYR A 71 -17.93 5.13 4.59
C TYR A 71 -18.17 6.57 5.09
N ASN A 72 -18.34 6.72 6.40
CA ASN A 72 -18.52 8.02 7.05
C ASN A 72 -17.22 8.82 7.22
N ARG A 73 -16.07 8.26 6.81
CA ARG A 73 -14.73 8.82 7.06
C ARG A 73 -14.44 9.04 8.55
N ASP A 74 -15.04 8.22 9.41
CA ASP A 74 -14.78 8.17 10.84
C ASP A 74 -13.66 7.15 11.13
N PHE A 75 -12.43 7.56 10.82
CA PHE A 75 -11.25 6.72 10.98
C PHE A 75 -10.93 6.42 12.44
N ALA A 76 -11.27 7.33 13.36
CA ALA A 76 -11.09 7.13 14.79
C ALA A 76 -11.92 5.94 15.29
N THR A 77 -13.19 5.84 14.85
CA THR A 77 -14.01 4.67 15.16
C THR A 77 -13.52 3.42 14.41
N ALA A 78 -13.19 3.55 13.12
CA ALA A 78 -12.79 2.40 12.30
C ALA A 78 -11.51 1.71 12.80
N PHE A 79 -10.58 2.46 13.40
CA PHE A 79 -9.24 1.98 13.77
C PHE A 79 -8.92 2.10 15.27
N GLY A 80 -9.83 2.65 16.09
CA GLY A 80 -9.59 2.90 17.51
C GLY A 80 -9.66 1.68 18.42
N ARG A 81 -10.03 0.49 17.89
CA ARG A 81 -10.20 -0.74 18.68
C ARG A 81 -9.39 -1.89 18.10
N GLU A 82 -8.72 -2.66 18.96
CA GLU A 82 -7.89 -3.79 18.53
C GLU A 82 -8.68 -4.87 17.78
N ASP A 83 -9.91 -5.18 18.21
CA ASP A 83 -10.76 -6.17 17.54
C ASP A 83 -11.20 -5.72 16.14
N TYR A 84 -11.39 -4.41 15.96
CA TYR A 84 -11.63 -3.84 14.63
C TYR A 84 -10.39 -3.93 13.75
N LEU A 85 -9.20 -3.67 14.30
CA LEU A 85 -7.94 -3.79 13.56
C LEU A 85 -7.66 -5.22 13.12
N GLU A 86 -7.92 -6.21 13.97
CA GLU A 86 -7.79 -7.63 13.63
C GLU A 86 -8.80 -8.02 12.53
N ALA A 87 -10.07 -7.62 12.66
CA ALA A 87 -11.09 -7.88 11.65
C ALA A 87 -10.78 -7.16 10.33
N TYR A 88 -10.26 -5.94 10.40
CA TYR A 88 -9.85 -5.18 9.23
C TYR A 88 -8.66 -5.85 8.53
N ALA A 89 -7.64 -6.24 9.30
CA ALA A 89 -6.49 -6.96 8.79
C ALA A 89 -6.89 -8.28 8.13
N ALA A 90 -7.83 -9.02 8.72
CA ALA A 90 -8.35 -10.26 8.16
C ALA A 90 -9.13 -10.05 6.84
N ARG A 91 -9.79 -8.90 6.66
CA ARG A 91 -10.68 -8.65 5.50
C ARG A 91 -10.03 -7.91 4.33
N TRP A 92 -9.26 -6.85 4.60
CA TRP A 92 -8.79 -5.95 3.56
C TRP A 92 -7.29 -6.05 3.31
N SER A 93 -6.50 -6.44 4.31
CA SER A 93 -5.05 -6.57 4.13
C SER A 93 -4.57 -7.70 3.21
N PRO A 94 -5.26 -8.85 3.02
CA PRO A 94 -4.74 -9.94 2.20
C PRO A 94 -4.55 -9.54 0.73
N THR A 95 -5.61 -9.03 0.06
CA THR A 95 -5.50 -8.50 -1.31
C THR A 95 -4.47 -7.36 -1.38
N ARG A 96 -4.50 -6.44 -0.40
CA ARG A 96 -3.59 -5.29 -0.39
C ARG A 96 -2.13 -5.72 -0.30
N ALA A 97 -1.80 -6.72 0.52
CA ALA A 97 -0.46 -7.26 0.62
C ALA A 97 0.02 -7.85 -0.71
N LEU A 98 -0.83 -8.59 -1.43
CA LEU A 98 -0.49 -9.10 -2.76
C LEU A 98 -0.24 -7.97 -3.76
N ALA A 99 -1.09 -6.94 -3.75
CA ALA A 99 -0.95 -5.78 -4.62
C ALA A 99 0.31 -4.95 -4.29
N TYR A 100 0.63 -4.78 -3.01
CA TYR A 100 1.81 -4.05 -2.55
C TYR A 100 3.10 -4.82 -2.86
N ALA A 101 3.11 -6.14 -2.71
CA ALA A 101 4.26 -6.95 -3.13
C ALA A 101 4.52 -6.80 -4.64
N SER A 102 3.46 -6.81 -5.46
CA SER A 102 3.54 -6.48 -6.88
C SER A 102 4.08 -5.07 -7.14
N ALA A 103 3.62 -4.07 -6.39
CA ALA A 103 4.12 -2.70 -6.50
C ALA A 103 5.61 -2.60 -6.14
N PHE A 104 6.08 -3.29 -5.10
CA PHE A 104 7.50 -3.33 -4.72
C PHE A 104 8.37 -4.02 -5.77
N LEU A 105 7.88 -5.11 -6.38
CA LEU A 105 8.55 -5.76 -7.51
C LEU A 105 8.62 -4.86 -8.74
N HIS A 106 7.57 -4.08 -9.01
CA HIS A 106 7.53 -3.12 -10.10
C HIS A 106 8.62 -2.06 -9.97
N ILE A 107 8.82 -1.52 -8.77
CA ILE A 107 9.84 -0.48 -8.50
C ILE A 107 11.19 -1.07 -8.05
N LYS A 108 11.43 -2.38 -8.28
CA LYS A 108 12.60 -3.10 -7.75
C LYS A 108 13.93 -2.44 -8.10
N ASP A 109 14.09 -2.00 -9.34
CA ASP A 109 15.34 -1.38 -9.79
C ASP A 109 15.61 -0.04 -9.08
N HIS A 110 14.54 0.70 -8.74
CA HIS A 110 14.66 1.91 -7.92
C HIS A 110 15.01 1.58 -6.48
N ILE A 111 14.43 0.54 -5.88
CA ILE A 111 14.80 0.10 -4.53
C ILE A 111 16.28 -0.31 -4.48
N ILE A 112 16.73 -1.15 -5.42
CA ILE A 112 18.11 -1.62 -5.49
C ILE A 112 19.11 -0.47 -5.66
N SER A 113 18.83 0.47 -6.56
CA SER A 113 19.77 1.54 -6.88
C SER A 113 19.85 2.66 -5.83
N ASN A 114 18.88 2.76 -4.92
CA ASN A 114 18.77 3.91 -4.01
C ASN A 114 18.71 3.56 -2.53
N VAL A 115 18.22 2.37 -2.19
CA VAL A 115 17.86 2.04 -0.80
C VAL A 115 18.57 0.78 -0.29
N VAL A 116 18.90 -0.15 -1.19
CA VAL A 116 19.63 -1.36 -0.78
C VAL A 116 21.07 -1.00 -0.43
N THR A 117 21.46 -1.32 0.80
CA THR A 117 22.83 -1.22 1.27
C THR A 117 23.49 -2.60 1.18
N THR A 118 24.55 -2.76 0.41
CA THR A 118 25.34 -3.99 0.40
C THR A 118 26.44 -3.93 1.45
N PRO A 119 26.64 -4.98 2.26
CA PRO A 119 27.82 -5.06 3.12
C PRO A 119 29.11 -5.14 2.30
N ASP A 120 30.26 -4.94 2.96
CA ASP A 120 31.57 -4.94 2.31
C ASP A 120 31.78 -6.19 1.44
N PRO A 121 32.43 -6.06 0.27
CA PRO A 121 32.72 -7.17 -0.62
C PRO A 121 33.58 -8.22 0.10
N GLY A 122 32.97 -9.34 0.49
CA GLY A 122 33.63 -10.45 1.20
C GLY A 122 32.80 -11.08 2.32
N SER A 123 31.74 -10.41 2.79
CA SER A 123 30.87 -10.88 3.88
C SER A 123 29.94 -12.04 3.52
N GLY A 124 29.65 -12.25 2.23
CA GLY A 124 28.72 -13.27 1.76
C GLY A 124 27.25 -13.00 2.07
N ASP A 125 26.96 -11.90 2.79
CA ASP A 125 25.60 -11.47 3.12
C ASP A 125 24.95 -10.71 1.96
N GLY A 126 23.65 -10.97 1.75
CA GLY A 126 22.82 -10.23 0.82
C GLY A 126 22.67 -8.75 1.21
N GLY A 127 22.13 -7.93 0.31
CA GLY A 127 21.81 -6.54 0.63
C GLY A 127 20.81 -6.40 1.78
N SER A 128 20.87 -5.26 2.48
CA SER A 128 19.91 -4.86 3.52
C SER A 128 19.02 -3.72 3.03
N LEU A 129 17.76 -3.71 3.47
CA LEU A 129 16.77 -2.71 3.09
C LEU A 129 16.07 -2.12 4.32
N LYS A 130 15.85 -0.81 4.33
CA LYS A 130 15.00 -0.15 5.32
C LYS A 130 13.68 0.32 4.74
N MET A 131 12.62 0.16 5.51
CA MET A 131 11.32 0.73 5.17
C MET A 131 10.67 1.38 6.40
N LEU A 132 10.13 2.59 6.21
CA LEU A 132 9.23 3.27 7.13
C LEU A 132 7.83 3.29 6.51
N CYS A 133 6.92 2.55 7.10
CA CYS A 133 5.52 2.47 6.69
C CYS A 133 4.66 3.38 7.56
N VAL A 134 3.85 4.23 6.93
CA VAL A 134 2.94 5.15 7.61
C VAL A 134 1.49 4.73 7.32
N GLY A 135 0.77 4.26 8.34
CA GLY A 135 -0.64 3.86 8.30
C GLY A 135 -0.92 2.37 7.99
N GLY A 136 -0.49 1.85 6.83
CA GLY A 136 -0.99 0.56 6.30
C GLY A 136 -0.45 -0.73 6.94
N CYS A 137 0.32 -0.63 8.02
CA CYS A 137 0.82 -1.66 8.94
C CYS A 137 0.74 -3.11 8.42
N ALA A 138 -0.41 -3.77 8.60
CA ALA A 138 -0.61 -5.19 8.33
C ALA A 138 -0.26 -5.64 6.90
N ALA A 139 -0.79 -4.95 5.89
CA ALA A 139 -0.58 -5.34 4.49
C ALA A 139 0.86 -5.06 4.04
N GLU A 140 1.42 -3.94 4.50
CA GLU A 140 2.78 -3.51 4.17
C GLU A 140 3.84 -4.41 4.82
N GLN A 141 3.63 -4.85 6.06
CA GLN A 141 4.52 -5.78 6.73
C GLN A 141 4.67 -7.08 5.94
N LEU A 142 3.57 -7.70 5.54
CA LEU A 142 3.64 -8.96 4.83
C LEU A 142 4.13 -8.79 3.38
N ALA A 143 3.75 -7.71 2.71
CA ALA A 143 4.28 -7.39 1.38
C ALA A 143 5.80 -7.18 1.40
N PHE A 144 6.31 -6.48 2.42
CA PHE A 144 7.75 -6.26 2.59
C PHE A 144 8.48 -7.56 2.90
N ALA A 145 7.94 -8.39 3.80
CA ALA A 145 8.49 -9.71 4.09
C ALA A 145 8.56 -10.59 2.82
N SER A 146 7.52 -10.57 2.00
CA SER A 146 7.52 -11.26 0.71
C SER A 146 8.58 -10.71 -0.24
N TYR A 147 8.76 -9.38 -0.30
CA TYR A 147 9.77 -8.78 -1.15
C TYR A 147 11.18 -9.22 -0.74
N LEU A 148 11.48 -9.22 0.57
CA LEU A 148 12.75 -9.72 1.11
C LEU A 148 12.99 -11.19 0.76
N HIS A 149 11.94 -12.03 0.81
CA HIS A 149 12.02 -13.44 0.41
C HIS A 149 12.41 -13.58 -1.07
N GLU A 150 11.73 -12.85 -1.96
CA GLU A 150 11.98 -12.89 -3.42
C GLU A 150 13.36 -12.36 -3.81
N THR A 151 13.89 -11.40 -3.06
CA THR A 151 15.21 -10.79 -3.36
C THR A 151 16.35 -11.37 -2.54
N SER A 152 16.07 -12.26 -1.58
CA SER A 152 17.06 -12.76 -0.61
C SER A 152 17.79 -11.64 0.15
N TYR A 153 17.09 -10.54 0.42
CA TYR A 153 17.61 -9.43 1.22
C TYR A 153 17.17 -9.57 2.68
N THR A 154 17.91 -8.92 3.57
CA THR A 154 17.46 -8.68 4.94
C THR A 154 16.80 -7.31 5.05
N GLY A 155 15.96 -7.10 6.06
CA GLY A 155 15.27 -5.83 6.20
C GLY A 155 15.00 -5.37 7.62
N ARG A 156 14.91 -4.04 7.76
CA ARG A 156 14.39 -3.35 8.93
C ARG A 156 13.12 -2.59 8.56
N LEU A 157 12.05 -2.89 9.27
CA LEU A 157 10.74 -2.31 9.05
C LEU A 157 10.29 -1.53 10.28
N THR A 158 10.03 -0.25 10.11
CA THR A 158 9.33 0.57 11.09
C THR A 158 7.89 0.78 10.62
N LEU A 159 6.93 0.34 11.41
CA LEU A 159 5.50 0.55 11.21
C LEU A 159 5.05 1.71 12.12
N LEU A 160 4.48 2.77 11.53
CA LEU A 160 4.04 3.96 12.25
C LEU A 160 2.54 4.20 12.00
N ASP A 161 1.75 4.23 13.07
CA ASP A 161 0.33 4.59 13.02
C ASP A 161 -0.14 5.08 14.39
N SER A 162 -1.15 5.94 14.43
CA SER A 162 -1.86 6.33 15.66
C SER A 162 -2.67 5.20 16.30
N ALA A 163 -3.15 4.24 15.51
CA ALA A 163 -3.99 3.12 15.93
C ALA A 163 -3.16 1.99 16.57
N PRO A 164 -3.71 1.24 17.55
CA PRO A 164 -2.98 0.23 18.31
C PRO A 164 -2.76 -1.10 17.54
N TRP A 165 -1.92 -1.09 16.51
CA TRP A 165 -1.68 -2.27 15.66
C TRP A 165 -0.78 -3.35 16.26
N CYS A 166 -0.24 -3.16 17.47
CA CYS A 166 0.79 -4.04 18.06
C CYS A 166 0.41 -5.54 18.02
N LYS A 167 -0.85 -5.88 18.34
CA LYS A 167 -1.33 -7.26 18.33
C LYS A 167 -1.36 -7.85 16.91
N VAL A 168 -1.88 -7.10 15.94
CA VAL A 168 -1.92 -7.48 14.51
C VAL A 168 -0.50 -7.70 13.98
N VAL A 169 0.42 -6.78 14.27
CA VAL A 169 1.83 -6.86 13.88
C VAL A 169 2.49 -8.11 14.46
N SER A 170 2.20 -8.43 15.72
CA SER A 170 2.74 -9.61 16.40
C SER A 170 2.23 -10.92 15.78
N HIS A 171 0.92 -11.01 15.48
CA HIS A 171 0.35 -12.18 14.81
C HIS A 171 0.97 -12.40 13.43
N LEU A 172 1.13 -11.33 12.64
CA LEU A 172 1.76 -11.41 11.32
C LEU A 172 3.24 -11.77 11.43
N GLN A 173 3.99 -11.20 12.37
CA GLN A 173 5.39 -11.53 12.58
C GLN A 173 5.57 -13.01 12.92
N SER A 174 4.69 -13.56 13.77
CA SER A 174 4.67 -14.98 14.08
C SER A 174 4.41 -15.82 12.81
N GLY A 175 3.44 -15.43 11.97
CA GLY A 175 3.13 -16.13 10.74
C GLY A 175 4.23 -16.05 9.67
N ILE A 176 4.97 -14.93 9.61
CA ILE A 176 6.10 -14.75 8.69
C ILE A 176 7.27 -15.67 9.06
N THR A 177 7.53 -15.83 10.35
CA THR A 177 8.74 -16.50 10.87
C THR A 177 8.50 -17.93 11.36
N SER A 178 7.26 -18.41 11.35
CA SER A 178 6.91 -19.78 11.70
C SER A 178 6.64 -20.63 10.46
N ALA A 179 7.05 -21.90 10.50
CA ALA A 179 6.68 -22.84 9.46
C ALA A 179 5.15 -23.06 9.47
N PRO A 180 4.48 -23.13 8.29
CA PRO A 180 3.05 -23.36 8.21
C PRO A 180 2.58 -24.59 8.99
N ALA A 181 1.39 -24.50 9.58
CA ALA A 181 0.77 -25.64 10.23
C ALA A 181 0.46 -26.74 9.20
N LEU A 182 0.97 -27.95 9.45
CA LEU A 182 0.73 -29.10 8.58
C LEU A 182 -0.46 -29.92 9.07
N SER A 183 -1.24 -30.46 8.13
CA SER A 183 -2.24 -31.47 8.47
C SER A 183 -1.57 -32.74 9.00
N LYS A 184 -2.27 -33.49 9.86
CA LYS A 184 -1.82 -34.81 10.34
C LYS A 184 -1.51 -35.80 9.22
N TYR A 185 -2.06 -35.58 8.02
CA TYR A 185 -1.90 -36.42 6.84
C TYR A 185 -0.94 -35.83 5.79
N ALA A 186 -0.18 -34.78 6.12
CA ALA A 186 0.77 -34.16 5.20
C ALA A 186 1.82 -35.18 4.71
N SER A 187 2.08 -35.16 3.40
CA SER A 187 3.04 -36.07 2.76
C SER A 187 4.47 -35.79 3.24
N ALA A 188 5.36 -36.78 3.10
CA ALA A 188 6.78 -36.61 3.46
C ALA A 188 7.43 -35.43 2.73
N ALA A 189 7.10 -35.23 1.45
CA ALA A 189 7.59 -34.11 0.65
C ALA A 189 7.08 -32.74 1.14
N THR A 190 5.83 -32.68 1.63
CA THR A 190 5.27 -31.45 2.22
C THR A 190 5.96 -31.14 3.54
N LYS A 191 6.20 -32.17 4.37
CA LYS A 191 6.92 -32.03 5.64
C LYS A 191 8.36 -31.54 5.42
N SER A 192 9.07 -32.06 4.42
CA SER A 192 10.46 -31.67 4.14
C SER A 192 10.61 -30.26 3.56
N SER A 193 9.56 -29.71 2.95
CA SER A 193 9.56 -28.36 2.35
C SER A 193 8.82 -27.32 3.19
N ASN A 194 8.41 -27.69 4.41
CA ASN A 194 7.64 -26.82 5.30
C ASN A 194 8.56 -25.82 6.01
N VAL A 195 8.77 -24.68 5.37
CA VAL A 195 9.64 -23.61 5.87
C VAL A 195 8.86 -22.31 6.08
N ALA A 196 9.28 -21.54 7.07
CA ALA A 196 8.80 -20.18 7.29
C ALA A 196 9.07 -19.30 6.06
N LEU A 197 8.31 -18.21 5.91
CA LEU A 197 8.53 -17.25 4.82
C LEU A 197 9.92 -16.64 4.91
N LEU A 198 10.31 -16.23 6.12
CA LEU A 198 11.62 -15.69 6.44
C LEU A 198 12.21 -16.35 7.68
N ASP A 199 13.54 -16.39 7.75
CA ASP A 199 14.24 -16.61 9.01
C ASP A 199 13.96 -15.45 9.98
N PRO A 200 13.78 -15.68 11.30
CA PRO A 200 13.57 -14.61 12.27
C PRO A 200 14.62 -13.49 12.23
N ALA A 201 15.87 -13.78 11.86
CA ALA A 201 16.93 -12.79 11.73
C ALA A 201 16.86 -11.96 10.44
N ALA A 202 16.12 -12.41 9.42
CA ALA A 202 16.05 -11.75 8.13
C ALA A 202 15.16 -10.49 8.13
N LEU A 203 14.25 -10.35 9.09
CA LEU A 203 13.36 -9.19 9.21
C LEU A 203 13.23 -8.72 10.67
N SER A 204 13.73 -7.53 10.95
CA SER A 204 13.47 -6.82 12.21
C SER A 204 12.28 -5.88 12.03
N VAL A 205 11.26 -6.00 12.88
CA VAL A 205 10.06 -5.14 12.86
C VAL A 205 9.98 -4.33 14.15
N ASN A 206 9.77 -3.02 14.00
CA ASN A 206 9.48 -2.09 15.08
C ASN A 206 8.11 -1.45 14.83
N PHE A 207 7.24 -1.40 15.83
CA PHE A 207 5.96 -0.69 15.75
C PHE A 207 6.00 0.53 16.66
N VAL A 208 5.65 1.69 16.10
CA VAL A 208 5.58 2.98 16.79
C VAL A 208 4.14 3.47 16.73
N GLN A 209 3.50 3.57 17.89
CA GLN A 209 2.14 4.06 17.99
C GLN A 209 2.13 5.58 18.20
N GLU A 210 2.15 6.36 17.12
CA GLU A 210 2.17 7.82 17.16
C GLU A 210 1.39 8.41 15.97
N ASP A 211 0.78 9.58 16.16
CA ASP A 211 0.19 10.35 15.06
C ASP A 211 1.30 11.01 14.24
N VAL A 212 1.49 10.54 13.00
CA VAL A 212 2.49 11.07 12.07
C VAL A 212 2.34 12.58 11.82
N LEU A 213 1.14 13.14 11.93
CA LEU A 213 0.88 14.57 11.78
C LEU A 213 1.22 15.39 13.03
N ALA A 214 1.44 14.72 14.17
CA ALA A 214 1.84 15.33 15.43
C ALA A 214 3.37 15.29 15.63
N LEU A 215 4.10 14.48 14.86
CA LEU A 215 5.56 14.38 14.97
C LEU A 215 6.28 15.69 14.65
N ASP A 216 7.30 15.99 15.45
CA ASP A 216 8.25 17.06 15.15
C ASP A 216 9.37 16.59 14.22
N GLN A 217 10.23 17.54 13.82
CA GLN A 217 11.34 17.25 12.91
C GLN A 217 12.36 16.27 13.50
N LYS A 218 12.62 16.36 14.81
CA LYS A 218 13.61 15.52 15.49
C LYS A 218 13.13 14.07 15.54
N GLN A 219 11.86 13.86 15.88
CA GLN A 219 11.24 12.54 15.91
C GLN A 219 11.26 11.88 14.52
N LEU A 220 10.98 12.65 13.45
CA LEU A 220 11.05 12.14 12.09
C LEU A 220 12.48 11.75 11.67
N VAL A 221 13.49 12.54 12.06
CA VAL A 221 14.91 12.19 11.83
C VAL A 221 15.30 10.92 12.59
N GLU A 222 14.85 10.76 13.83
CA GLU A 222 15.10 9.56 14.63
C GLU A 222 14.44 8.31 13.99
N LEU A 223 13.21 8.43 13.49
CA LEU A 223 12.53 7.34 12.78
C LEU A 223 13.18 6.98 11.45
N ALA A 224 13.65 7.98 10.70
CA ALA A 224 14.31 7.78 9.41
C ALA A 224 15.72 7.17 9.57
N GLY A 225 16.45 7.62 10.59
CA GLY A 225 17.86 7.30 10.77
C GLY A 225 18.74 7.96 9.70
N THR A 226 19.95 7.41 9.52
CA THR A 226 21.01 8.02 8.69
C THR A 226 21.20 7.38 7.31
N GLU A 227 20.54 6.25 7.06
CA GLU A 227 20.70 5.47 5.82
C GLU A 227 19.46 5.64 4.95
N PRO A 228 19.59 5.67 3.61
CA PRO A 228 18.44 5.75 2.72
C PRO A 228 17.39 4.67 3.02
N LEU A 229 16.12 5.06 2.97
CA LEU A 229 15.00 4.17 3.23
C LEU A 229 13.88 4.34 2.21
N LEU A 230 13.03 3.33 2.10
CA LEU A 230 11.75 3.42 1.43
C LEU A 230 10.70 3.92 2.44
N VAL A 231 10.07 5.05 2.17
CA VAL A 231 8.91 5.54 2.91
C VAL A 231 7.66 5.22 2.11
N THR A 232 6.64 4.67 2.77
CA THR A 232 5.39 4.27 2.12
C THR A 232 4.17 4.97 2.73
N LEU A 233 3.30 5.44 1.83
CA LEU A 233 1.96 5.96 2.14
C LEU A 233 0.96 5.19 1.26
N LEU A 234 0.56 3.99 1.68
CA LEU A 234 -0.31 3.12 0.89
C LEU A 234 -1.75 3.13 1.42
N PHE A 235 -2.63 3.86 0.73
CA PHE A 235 -4.00 4.20 1.11
C PHE A 235 -4.09 5.07 2.36
N THR A 236 -2.99 5.74 2.73
CA THR A 236 -2.92 6.61 3.90
C THR A 236 -3.05 8.09 3.54
N LEU A 237 -2.53 8.52 2.38
CA LEU A 237 -2.40 9.94 2.07
C LEU A 237 -3.76 10.64 1.96
N ASN A 238 -4.75 10.00 1.34
CA ASN A 238 -6.11 10.53 1.33
C ASN A 238 -6.75 10.63 2.73
N GLU A 239 -6.43 9.71 3.64
CA GLU A 239 -6.88 9.76 5.03
C GLU A 239 -6.24 10.93 5.78
N LEU A 240 -4.94 11.16 5.60
CA LEU A 240 -4.23 12.31 6.18
C LEU A 240 -4.82 13.64 5.72
N TYR A 241 -5.10 13.79 4.43
CA TYR A 241 -5.76 15.01 3.92
C TYR A 241 -7.19 15.17 4.44
N THR A 242 -7.93 14.07 4.60
CA THR A 242 -9.32 14.10 5.07
C THR A 242 -9.41 14.45 6.55
N TYR A 243 -8.57 13.84 7.39
CA TYR A 243 -8.61 13.99 8.84
C TYR A 243 -7.72 15.13 9.33
N GLY A 244 -6.47 15.17 8.89
CA GLY A 244 -5.47 16.17 9.27
C GLY A 244 -5.61 17.50 8.54
N GLY A 245 -6.27 17.50 7.38
CA GLY A 245 -6.41 18.66 6.52
C GLY A 245 -5.15 18.96 5.70
N LEU A 246 -5.29 19.90 4.77
CA LEU A 246 -4.22 20.31 3.85
C LEU A 246 -2.96 20.79 4.60
N ALA A 247 -3.12 21.67 5.59
CA ALA A 247 -1.98 22.31 6.25
C ALA A 247 -1.07 21.30 6.97
N LYS A 248 -1.63 20.39 7.78
CA LYS A 248 -0.83 19.39 8.51
C LYS A 248 -0.20 18.37 7.57
N THR A 249 -0.94 17.94 6.54
CA THR A 249 -0.43 16.96 5.57
C THR A 249 0.70 17.55 4.72
N THR A 250 0.54 18.79 4.23
CA THR A 250 1.61 19.51 3.53
C THR A 250 2.82 19.75 4.43
N LYS A 251 2.60 20.06 5.72
CA LYS A 251 3.70 20.18 6.70
C LYS A 251 4.47 18.87 6.82
N LEU A 252 3.78 17.73 7.00
CA LEU A 252 4.41 16.42 7.07
C LEU A 252 5.26 16.13 5.82
N LEU A 253 4.70 16.32 4.62
CA LEU A 253 5.43 16.07 3.37
C LEU A 253 6.71 16.91 3.24
N ARG A 254 6.70 18.15 3.74
CA ARG A 254 7.89 19.01 3.81
C ARG A 254 8.89 18.50 4.85
N GLN A 255 8.41 18.15 6.05
CA GLN A 255 9.26 17.60 7.09
C GLN A 255 9.96 16.31 6.66
N LEU A 256 9.29 15.45 5.86
CA LEU A 256 9.92 14.27 5.25
C LEU A 256 11.08 14.66 4.33
N GLY A 257 10.94 15.70 3.50
CA GLY A 257 12.03 16.18 2.64
C GLY A 257 13.25 16.66 3.43
N GLN A 258 13.02 17.24 4.60
CA GLN A 258 14.06 17.70 5.52
C GLN A 258 14.66 16.58 6.38
N ALA A 259 13.87 15.56 6.73
CA ALA A 259 14.25 14.52 7.69
C ALA A 259 14.97 13.34 7.04
N LEU A 260 14.56 12.97 5.82
CA LEU A 260 15.00 11.72 5.21
C LEU A 260 16.42 11.85 4.66
N PRO A 261 17.24 10.78 4.76
CA PRO A 261 18.56 10.73 4.12
C PRO A 261 18.47 10.89 2.60
N ASN A 262 19.51 11.49 2.00
CA ASN A 262 19.62 11.63 0.55
C ASN A 262 19.44 10.28 -0.17
N GLY A 263 18.71 10.27 -1.28
CA GLY A 263 18.42 9.05 -2.04
C GLY A 263 17.22 8.24 -1.55
N SER A 264 16.66 8.57 -0.38
CA SER A 264 15.44 7.92 0.11
C SER A 264 14.29 8.02 -0.89
N LEU A 265 13.43 7.01 -0.89
CA LEU A 265 12.28 6.92 -1.78
C LEU A 265 10.99 7.20 -1.00
N LEU A 266 10.04 7.88 -1.64
CA LEU A 266 8.67 8.02 -1.17
C LEU A 266 7.73 7.35 -2.18
N LEU A 267 7.11 6.25 -1.79
CA LEU A 267 6.10 5.55 -2.56
C LEU A 267 4.71 5.88 -2.02
N VAL A 268 3.88 6.46 -2.89
CA VAL A 268 2.47 6.73 -2.61
C VAL A 268 1.62 5.83 -3.48
N VAL A 269 0.75 5.03 -2.84
CA VAL A 269 -0.29 4.25 -3.51
C VAL A 269 -1.62 4.64 -2.91
N ASP A 270 -2.62 4.95 -3.72
CA ASP A 270 -3.94 5.32 -3.19
C ASP A 270 -5.05 4.94 -4.18
N SER A 271 -6.31 5.16 -3.81
CA SER A 271 -7.44 5.00 -4.71
C SER A 271 -7.30 5.93 -5.92
N PRO A 272 -7.68 5.54 -7.15
CA PRO A 272 -7.64 6.43 -8.30
C PRO A 272 -8.95 7.20 -8.47
N GLY A 273 -8.91 8.31 -9.23
CA GLY A 273 -10.08 9.11 -9.59
C GLY A 273 -10.70 9.88 -8.41
N SER A 274 -12.02 10.07 -8.45
CA SER A 274 -12.77 10.92 -7.51
C SER A 274 -12.72 10.47 -6.03
N TYR A 275 -12.22 9.27 -5.77
CA TYR A 275 -11.99 8.78 -4.40
C TYR A 275 -10.76 9.44 -3.75
N SER A 276 -9.91 10.07 -4.54
CA SER A 276 -8.68 10.75 -4.12
C SER A 276 -8.72 12.22 -4.48
N GLU A 277 -9.77 12.89 -4.03
CA GLU A 277 -9.94 14.33 -4.12
C GLU A 277 -9.96 14.95 -2.73
N VAL A 278 -9.24 16.05 -2.56
CA VAL A 278 -9.17 16.82 -1.32
C VAL A 278 -9.94 18.13 -1.51
N ALA A 279 -10.84 18.44 -0.59
CA ALA A 279 -11.53 19.73 -0.58
C ALA A 279 -10.62 20.81 0.02
N VAL A 280 -10.38 21.88 -0.72
CA VAL A 280 -9.49 22.99 -0.34
C VAL A 280 -10.27 24.31 -0.31
N GLY A 281 -10.02 25.12 0.71
CA GLY A 281 -10.60 26.46 0.87
C GLY A 281 -12.05 26.48 1.37
N GLN A 282 -12.56 27.69 1.64
CA GLN A 282 -13.94 27.89 2.13
C GLN A 282 -15.00 27.45 1.10
N GLU A 283 -14.67 27.52 -0.19
CA GLU A 283 -15.54 27.08 -1.29
C GLU A 283 -15.51 25.56 -1.55
N LYS A 284 -14.73 24.79 -0.77
CA LYS A 284 -14.57 23.32 -0.90
C LYS A 284 -14.24 22.87 -2.32
N LYS A 285 -13.42 23.64 -3.04
CA LYS A 285 -12.95 23.25 -4.37
C LYS A 285 -12.12 21.97 -4.25
N ARG A 286 -12.42 20.98 -5.09
CA ARG A 286 -11.79 19.67 -5.04
C ARG A 286 -10.58 19.61 -5.96
N TYR A 287 -9.48 19.12 -5.42
CA TYR A 287 -8.23 18.91 -6.16
C TYR A 287 -7.85 17.44 -6.12
N PRO A 288 -7.38 16.86 -7.25
CA PRO A 288 -6.80 15.53 -7.24
C PRO A 288 -5.65 15.46 -6.24
N MET A 289 -5.61 14.41 -5.42
CA MET A 289 -4.58 14.22 -4.41
C MET A 289 -3.17 14.19 -5.03
N ALA A 290 -3.02 13.52 -6.18
CA ALA A 290 -1.75 13.47 -6.91
C ALA A 290 -1.24 14.86 -7.32
N TRP A 291 -2.16 15.76 -7.66
CA TRP A 291 -1.81 17.14 -7.98
C TRP A 291 -1.30 17.89 -6.75
N LEU A 292 -1.95 17.74 -5.59
CA LEU A 292 -1.50 18.35 -4.34
C LEU A 292 -0.14 17.78 -3.88
N LEU A 293 0.06 16.48 -4.08
CA LEU A 293 1.33 15.80 -3.82
C LEU A 293 2.44 16.37 -4.70
N ASP A 294 2.24 16.44 -6.02
CA ASP A 294 3.20 17.00 -6.96
C ASP A 294 3.49 18.49 -6.66
N HIS A 295 2.46 19.28 -6.38
CA HIS A 295 2.63 20.69 -5.98
C HIS A 295 3.48 20.82 -4.71
N THR A 296 3.22 19.99 -3.70
CA THR A 296 3.96 20.04 -2.43
C THR A 296 5.42 19.61 -2.61
N LEU A 297 5.67 18.53 -3.36
CA LEU A 297 6.99 17.92 -3.47
C LEU A 297 7.88 18.56 -4.54
N GLN A 298 7.32 19.04 -5.65
CA GLN A 298 8.09 19.51 -6.82
C GLN A 298 8.03 21.03 -7.01
N GLU A 299 6.91 21.69 -6.67
CA GLU A 299 6.77 23.14 -6.92
C GLU A 299 7.26 24.00 -5.74
N THR A 300 7.41 23.41 -4.55
CA THR A 300 8.07 24.08 -3.43
C THR A 300 9.58 24.00 -3.64
N LYS A 301 10.20 25.09 -4.13
CA LYS A 301 11.66 25.22 -4.26
C LYS A 301 12.29 25.43 -2.88
N ASP A 302 12.53 24.34 -2.17
CA ASP A 302 13.44 24.36 -1.02
C ASP A 302 14.89 24.37 -1.52
N ILE A 303 15.78 25.07 -0.80
CA ILE A 303 17.19 25.21 -1.20
C ILE A 303 17.98 24.00 -0.68
N GLU A 304 17.50 23.35 0.38
CA GLU A 304 18.21 22.26 1.06
C GLU A 304 17.96 20.89 0.40
N TYR A 305 16.82 20.70 -0.26
CA TYR A 305 16.47 19.44 -0.92
C TYR A 305 15.49 19.64 -2.08
N SER A 306 15.38 18.61 -2.92
CA SER A 306 14.35 18.51 -3.96
C SER A 306 13.86 17.08 -4.11
N TRP A 307 12.62 16.91 -4.58
CA TRP A 307 12.07 15.60 -4.93
C TRP A 307 12.06 15.41 -6.45
N LYS A 308 12.64 14.30 -6.91
CA LYS A 308 12.56 13.87 -8.31
C LYS A 308 11.49 12.80 -8.44
N LYS A 309 10.44 13.05 -9.23
CA LYS A 309 9.46 12.02 -9.60
C LYS A 309 10.13 10.99 -10.51
N LEU A 310 10.06 9.72 -10.11
CA LEU A 310 10.64 8.59 -10.84
C LEU A 310 9.59 7.86 -11.66
N GLU A 311 8.44 7.57 -11.04
CA GLU A 311 7.32 6.86 -11.68
C GLU A 311 5.97 7.48 -11.30
N SER A 312 5.00 7.36 -12.21
CA SER A 312 3.65 7.91 -12.05
C SER A 312 2.65 7.10 -12.86
N HIS A 313 1.66 6.53 -12.19
CA HIS A 313 0.58 5.77 -12.82
C HIS A 313 -0.76 6.18 -12.19
N ASP A 314 -1.65 6.74 -13.00
CA ASP A 314 -2.93 7.26 -12.50
C ASP A 314 -3.96 6.17 -12.19
N SER A 315 -3.79 4.97 -12.76
CA SER A 315 -4.69 3.84 -12.53
C SER A 315 -4.06 2.52 -12.98
N ILE A 316 -3.78 1.64 -12.01
CA ILE A 316 -3.30 0.27 -12.19
C ILE A 316 -4.36 -0.68 -11.66
N TRP A 317 -4.61 -1.77 -12.39
CA TRP A 317 -5.45 -2.88 -11.92
C TRP A 317 -4.59 -4.04 -11.41
N PHE A 318 -4.73 -4.38 -10.13
CA PHE A 318 -4.29 -5.66 -9.59
C PHE A 318 -5.45 -6.64 -9.63
N ARG A 319 -5.32 -7.68 -10.46
CA ARG A 319 -6.29 -8.77 -10.58
C ARG A 319 -5.75 -10.00 -9.88
N LEU A 320 -6.59 -10.59 -9.03
CA LEU A 320 -6.30 -11.85 -8.37
C LEU A 320 -6.30 -12.98 -9.40
N PRO A 321 -5.29 -13.86 -9.41
CA PRO A 321 -5.32 -15.07 -10.23
C PRO A 321 -6.41 -16.02 -9.74
N GLU A 322 -6.93 -16.84 -10.66
CA GLU A 322 -7.88 -17.90 -10.32
C GLU A 322 -7.22 -18.98 -9.45
N GLY A 323 -8.01 -19.63 -8.60
CA GLY A 323 -7.56 -20.75 -7.78
C GLY A 323 -6.94 -20.40 -6.43
N LEU A 324 -6.82 -19.11 -6.09
CA LEU A 324 -6.48 -18.69 -4.74
C LEU A 324 -7.62 -19.03 -3.75
N VAL A 325 -7.25 -19.49 -2.56
CA VAL A 325 -8.17 -19.90 -1.51
C VAL A 325 -8.00 -18.99 -0.30
N TYR A 326 -9.11 -18.44 0.18
CA TYR A 326 -9.17 -17.67 1.42
C TYR A 326 -10.54 -17.88 2.09
N PRO A 327 -10.68 -17.81 3.43
CA PRO A 327 -11.95 -18.13 4.10
C PRO A 327 -13.14 -17.24 3.71
N ILE A 328 -12.87 -16.07 3.14
CA ILE A 328 -13.88 -15.13 2.64
C ILE A 328 -13.51 -14.63 1.24
N PRO A 329 -14.46 -14.12 0.45
CA PRO A 329 -14.18 -13.62 -0.89
C PRO A 329 -13.14 -12.49 -0.88
N LEU A 330 -12.13 -12.64 -1.73
CA LEU A 330 -11.15 -11.60 -2.03
C LEU A 330 -11.63 -10.75 -3.22
N GLU A 331 -11.19 -9.50 -3.27
CA GLU A 331 -11.59 -8.54 -4.30
C GLU A 331 -10.38 -8.07 -5.11
N ASN A 332 -10.59 -7.78 -6.40
CA ASN A 332 -9.57 -7.09 -7.20
C ASN A 332 -9.36 -5.67 -6.68
N MET A 333 -8.15 -5.14 -6.88
CA MET A 333 -7.79 -3.81 -6.42
C MET A 333 -7.44 -2.90 -7.60
N ARG A 334 -7.83 -1.63 -7.51
CA ARG A 334 -7.38 -0.59 -8.43
C ARG A 334 -6.75 0.54 -7.64
N TYR A 335 -5.61 1.03 -8.09
CA TYR A 335 -4.85 2.06 -7.38
C TYR A 335 -4.12 3.00 -8.34
N GLN A 336 -3.80 4.20 -7.89
CA GLN A 336 -2.76 5.04 -8.50
C GLN A 336 -1.45 4.82 -7.73
N MET A 337 -0.32 5.07 -8.39
CA MET A 337 1.02 4.89 -7.82
C MET A 337 1.94 6.04 -8.25
N HIS A 338 2.63 6.65 -7.29
CA HIS A 338 3.60 7.71 -7.53
C HIS A 338 4.84 7.46 -6.71
N LEU A 339 6.01 7.47 -7.36
CA LEU A 339 7.31 7.24 -6.73
C LEU A 339 8.18 8.48 -6.88
N TYR A 340 8.77 8.93 -5.77
CA TYR A 340 9.69 10.06 -5.73
C TYR A 340 11.00 9.65 -5.07
N ARG A 341 12.09 10.27 -5.49
CA ARG A 341 13.40 10.18 -4.86
C ARG A 341 13.80 11.52 -4.28
N LEU A 342 14.25 11.52 -3.04
CA LEU A 342 14.83 12.70 -2.40
C LEU A 342 16.25 12.94 -2.90
N LEU A 343 16.54 14.18 -3.24
CA LEU A 343 17.86 14.69 -3.59
C LEU A 343 18.19 15.83 -2.63
N GLN A 344 19.12 15.60 -1.69
CA GLN A 344 19.67 16.67 -0.87
C GLN A 344 20.66 17.49 -1.70
N THR A 345 20.67 18.80 -1.49
CA THR A 345 21.65 19.68 -2.13
C THR A 345 23.03 19.38 -1.53
N PRO A 346 24.08 19.17 -2.36
CA PRO A 346 25.44 18.99 -1.84
C PRO A 346 25.83 20.21 -1.01
N SER A 347 26.34 19.96 0.20
CA SER A 347 26.84 21.00 1.12
C SER A 347 28.08 21.70 0.57
#